data_AF-A0A2V7GBI6-F1
#
_entry.id   AF-A0A2V7GBI6-F1
#
_cell.length_a   1.000
_cell.length_b   1.000
_cell.length_c   1.000
_cell.angle_alpha   90.00
_cell.angle_beta   90.00
_cell.angle_gamma   90.00
#
_symmetry.space_group_name_H-M   'P 1'
#
loop_
_entity.id
_entity.type
_entity.pdbx_description
1 polymer ?
#
loop_
_entity_poly.entity_id
_entity_poly.type
_entity_poly.pdbx_seq_one_letter_code
_entity_poly.pdbx_strand_id
1 'polypeptide(L)'
;MELSSVNEGVTVHGCNGDINAETVNGDIELTGIESSAVDVSTVNGDVTFEGTFRDAGRYRLSTHDGDVAVTIPARTNASVTVSTLNGDFESCFPVQLTGMTPKHRFTITLGTGSAKVELESFNGDIKLRQPGNAECRGVTKHKDHDRDDNDDQH
;
A
#
# COMPACT_ATOMS: atom_id res chain seq x y z
N MET A 1 9.79 -19.00 4.43
CA MET A 1 11.17 -18.52 4.29
C MET A 1 11.28 -17.25 5.12
N GLU A 2 12.28 -17.17 5.97
CA GLU A 2 12.50 -16.04 6.88
C GLU A 2 13.76 -15.32 6.41
N LEU A 3 13.63 -14.02 6.15
CA LEU A 3 14.70 -13.15 5.67
C LEU A 3 14.76 -11.95 6.62
N SER A 4 15.90 -11.73 7.25
CA SER A 4 16.13 -10.56 8.10
C SER A 4 17.44 -9.90 7.67
N SER A 5 17.41 -8.58 7.54
CA SER A 5 18.57 -7.78 7.15
C SER A 5 18.53 -6.45 7.90
N VAL A 6 19.70 -5.89 8.23
CA VAL A 6 19.76 -4.70 9.10
C VAL A 6 20.29 -3.46 8.35
N ASN A 7 21.09 -3.67 7.29
CA ASN A 7 21.74 -2.59 6.54
C ASN A 7 21.64 -2.72 5.01
N GLU A 8 21.08 -3.81 4.50
CA GLU A 8 20.95 -4.08 3.07
C GLU A 8 19.49 -4.36 2.74
N GLY A 9 19.09 -3.99 1.52
CA GLY A 9 17.74 -4.22 1.00
C GLY A 9 17.44 -5.71 0.84
N VAL A 10 16.17 -6.06 0.90
CA VAL A 10 15.69 -7.45 0.76
C VAL A 10 14.97 -7.57 -0.58
N THR A 11 15.59 -8.28 -1.52
CA THR A 11 14.97 -8.57 -2.81
C THR A 11 14.57 -10.04 -2.90
N VAL A 12 13.31 -10.31 -3.20
CA VAL A 12 12.75 -11.66 -3.33
C VAL A 12 12.08 -11.81 -4.69
N HIS A 13 12.42 -12.88 -5.40
CA HIS A 13 11.86 -13.17 -6.72
C HIS A 13 11.27 -14.58 -6.79
N GLY A 14 10.07 -14.71 -7.36
CA GLY A 14 9.51 -16.01 -7.76
C GLY A 14 9.28 -16.99 -6.61
N CYS A 15 8.81 -16.51 -5.46
CA CYS A 15 8.57 -17.35 -4.28
C CYS A 15 7.10 -17.77 -4.16
N ASN A 16 6.85 -19.04 -3.83
CA ASN A 16 5.51 -19.63 -3.68
C ASN A 16 5.19 -20.09 -2.24
N GLY A 17 6.03 -19.74 -1.24
CA GLY A 17 5.87 -20.12 0.17
C GLY A 17 5.68 -18.92 1.09
N ASP A 18 5.39 -19.13 2.37
CA ASP A 18 5.22 -18.03 3.34
C ASP A 18 6.49 -17.17 3.39
N ILE A 19 6.36 -15.86 3.24
CA ILE A 19 7.48 -14.92 3.26
C ILE A 19 7.38 -14.09 4.54
N ASN A 20 8.45 -14.06 5.31
CA ASN A 20 8.63 -13.10 6.38
C ASN A 20 9.93 -12.32 6.09
N ALA A 21 9.80 -11.01 5.91
CA ALA A 21 10.91 -10.12 5.62
C ALA A 21 10.91 -8.93 6.58
N GLU A 22 11.99 -8.76 7.34
CA GLU A 22 12.16 -7.60 8.22
C GLU A 22 13.47 -6.87 7.89
N THR A 23 13.39 -5.55 7.81
CA THR A 23 14.59 -4.70 7.73
C THR A 23 14.46 -3.43 8.54
N VAL A 24 15.59 -2.78 8.82
CA VAL A 24 15.62 -1.51 9.57
C VAL A 24 16.03 -0.37 8.66
N ASN A 25 17.06 -0.56 7.85
CA ASN A 25 17.47 0.41 6.84
C ASN A 25 17.73 -0.34 5.54
N GLY A 26 16.81 -0.18 4.59
CA GLY A 26 16.88 -0.83 3.30
C GLY A 26 15.49 -1.04 2.69
N ASP A 27 15.48 -1.09 1.37
CA ASP A 27 14.25 -1.27 0.60
C ASP A 27 13.89 -2.76 0.50
N ILE A 28 12.60 -3.06 0.47
CA ILE A 28 12.10 -4.42 0.30
C ILE A 28 11.39 -4.51 -1.05
N GLU A 29 11.92 -5.36 -1.93
CA GLU A 29 11.42 -5.57 -3.28
C GLU A 29 10.97 -7.02 -3.46
N LEU A 30 9.69 -7.21 -3.71
CA LEU A 30 9.05 -8.51 -3.85
C LEU A 30 8.47 -8.62 -5.26
N THR A 31 9.08 -9.40 -6.15
CA THR A 31 8.63 -9.52 -7.56
C THR A 31 8.24 -10.93 -7.93
N GLY A 32 7.09 -11.10 -8.58
CA GLY A 32 6.61 -12.41 -9.02
C GLY A 32 6.26 -13.31 -7.83
N ILE A 33 5.74 -12.72 -6.76
CA ILE A 33 5.36 -13.46 -5.56
C ILE A 33 4.01 -14.14 -5.76
N GLU A 34 3.98 -15.45 -5.49
CA GLU A 34 2.81 -16.32 -5.58
C GLU A 34 2.57 -17.02 -4.24
N SER A 35 2.81 -16.31 -3.15
CA SER A 35 2.67 -16.79 -1.78
C SER A 35 1.28 -16.53 -1.23
N SER A 36 0.78 -17.40 -0.36
CA SER A 36 -0.49 -17.17 0.37
C SER A 36 -0.30 -16.36 1.66
N ALA A 37 0.92 -16.27 2.19
CA ALA A 37 1.21 -15.43 3.35
C ALA A 37 2.49 -14.62 3.13
N VAL A 38 2.41 -13.32 3.38
CA VAL A 38 3.54 -12.38 3.27
C VAL A 38 3.47 -11.42 4.43
N ASP A 39 4.52 -11.37 5.23
CA ASP A 39 4.68 -10.45 6.36
C ASP A 39 5.96 -9.65 6.13
N VAL A 40 5.83 -8.34 5.96
CA VAL A 40 6.92 -7.46 5.60
C VAL A 40 6.91 -6.26 6.53
N SER A 41 8.04 -5.98 7.17
CA SER A 41 8.20 -4.82 8.03
C SER A 41 9.52 -4.10 7.77
N THR A 42 9.47 -2.78 7.66
CA THR A 42 10.67 -1.95 7.59
C THR A 42 10.56 -0.71 8.48
N VAL A 43 11.71 -0.18 8.93
CA VAL A 43 11.75 1.09 9.67
C VAL A 43 12.02 2.24 8.71
N ASN A 44 13.14 2.22 7.98
CA ASN A 44 13.47 3.20 6.96
C ASN A 44 13.72 2.50 5.63
N GLY A 45 12.87 2.76 4.65
CA GLY A 45 12.98 2.19 3.32
C GLY A 45 11.63 1.97 2.67
N ASP A 46 11.67 1.84 1.35
CA ASP A 46 10.48 1.65 0.54
C ASP A 46 10.11 0.18 0.44
N VAL A 47 8.81 -0.11 0.42
CA VAL A 47 8.29 -1.47 0.28
C VAL A 47 7.56 -1.60 -1.04
N THR A 48 8.13 -2.37 -1.95
CA THR A 48 7.55 -2.66 -3.26
C THR A 48 7.11 -4.11 -3.35
N PHE A 49 5.81 -4.31 -3.58
CA PHE A 49 5.22 -5.63 -3.81
C PHE A 49 4.61 -5.72 -5.20
N GLU A 50 5.11 -6.66 -6.00
CA GLU A 50 4.62 -6.98 -7.33
C GLU A 50 4.30 -8.47 -7.42
N GLY A 51 3.02 -8.79 -7.52
CA GLY A 51 2.59 -10.18 -7.51
C GLY A 51 1.09 -10.35 -7.69
N THR A 52 0.62 -11.57 -7.40
CA THR A 52 -0.81 -11.88 -7.41
C THR A 52 -1.22 -12.36 -6.03
N PHE A 53 -2.32 -11.81 -5.51
CA PHE A 53 -2.86 -12.29 -4.24
C PHE A 53 -3.60 -13.62 -4.45
N ARG A 54 -3.27 -14.62 -3.63
CA ARG A 54 -3.97 -15.89 -3.58
C ARG A 54 -5.23 -15.77 -2.75
N ASP A 55 -6.25 -16.51 -3.16
CA ASP A 55 -7.52 -16.62 -2.43
C ASP A 55 -7.25 -17.14 -1.00
N ALA A 56 -7.93 -16.55 0.00
CA ALA A 56 -7.67 -16.76 1.42
C ALA A 56 -6.23 -16.42 1.90
N GLY A 57 -5.44 -15.72 1.10
CA GLY A 57 -4.10 -15.27 1.47
C GLY A 57 -4.10 -14.08 2.44
N ARG A 58 -3.02 -13.94 3.21
CA ARG A 58 -2.82 -12.83 4.15
C ARG A 58 -1.51 -12.10 3.85
N TYR A 59 -1.62 -10.81 3.57
CA TYR A 59 -0.49 -9.95 3.23
C TYR A 59 -0.47 -8.79 4.22
N ARG A 60 0.66 -8.58 4.89
CA ARG A 60 0.86 -7.48 5.83
C ARG A 60 2.16 -6.77 5.47
N LEU A 61 2.07 -5.50 5.16
CA LEU A 61 3.20 -4.65 4.80
C LEU A 61 3.17 -3.41 5.69
N SER A 62 4.20 -3.23 6.50
CA SER A 62 4.32 -2.11 7.45
C SER A 62 5.64 -1.38 7.26
N THR A 63 5.60 -0.05 7.18
CA THR A 63 6.80 0.81 7.16
C THR A 63 6.67 1.99 8.12
N HIS A 64 7.78 2.46 8.70
CA HIS A 64 7.78 3.65 9.54
C HIS A 64 8.09 4.93 8.75
N ASP A 65 9.17 4.94 7.97
CA ASP A 65 9.58 6.06 7.12
C ASP A 65 9.91 5.53 5.71
N GLY A 66 8.97 5.72 4.79
CA GLY A 66 9.06 5.20 3.42
C GLY A 66 7.72 4.99 2.74
N ASP A 67 7.76 4.83 1.43
CA ASP A 67 6.60 4.60 0.59
C ASP A 67 6.25 3.11 0.51
N VAL A 68 4.95 2.81 0.36
CA VAL A 68 4.48 1.45 0.09
C VAL A 68 3.85 1.38 -1.29
N ALA A 69 4.51 0.70 -2.21
CA ALA A 69 4.05 0.48 -3.57
C ALA A 69 3.56 -0.95 -3.76
N VAL A 70 2.29 -1.12 -4.15
CA VAL A 70 1.70 -2.43 -4.40
C VAL A 70 1.16 -2.49 -5.82
N THR A 71 1.71 -3.40 -6.62
CA THR A 71 1.31 -3.67 -8.00
C THR A 71 0.61 -5.03 -8.07
N ILE A 72 -0.70 -5.01 -8.33
CA ILE A 72 -1.52 -6.21 -8.44
C ILE A 72 -2.48 -6.18 -9.63
N PRO A 73 -2.74 -7.31 -10.31
CA PRO A 73 -3.62 -7.36 -11.48
C PRO A 73 -5.09 -7.08 -11.12
N ALA A 74 -5.83 -6.48 -12.06
CA ALA A 74 -7.25 -6.10 -11.90
C ALA A 74 -8.16 -7.26 -11.48
N ARG A 75 -7.83 -8.47 -11.93
CA ARG A 75 -8.63 -9.68 -11.76
C ARG A 75 -8.32 -10.39 -10.42
N THR A 76 -8.05 -9.61 -9.38
CA THR A 76 -7.68 -10.14 -8.05
C THR A 76 -8.79 -9.90 -7.05
N ASN A 77 -9.05 -10.91 -6.21
CA ASN A 77 -10.06 -10.85 -5.15
C ASN A 77 -9.37 -10.61 -3.80
N ALA A 78 -9.31 -9.35 -3.35
CA ALA A 78 -8.61 -8.99 -2.11
C ALA A 78 -9.27 -7.81 -1.40
N SER A 79 -9.31 -7.87 -0.07
CA SER A 79 -9.69 -6.75 0.78
C SER A 79 -8.41 -6.07 1.27
N VAL A 80 -8.18 -4.85 0.78
CA VAL A 80 -7.02 -4.02 1.10
C VAL A 80 -7.41 -3.01 2.17
N THR A 81 -6.80 -3.11 3.33
CA THR A 81 -6.94 -2.12 4.41
C THR A 81 -5.68 -1.29 4.45
N VAL A 82 -5.84 0.02 4.31
CA VAL A 82 -4.73 0.96 4.27
C VAL A 82 -4.82 1.83 5.51
N SER A 83 -3.70 1.97 6.22
CA SER A 83 -3.55 2.83 7.39
C SER A 83 -2.32 3.71 7.21
N THR A 84 -2.49 5.03 7.14
CA THR A 84 -1.38 5.99 7.10
C THR A 84 -1.58 7.15 8.05
N LEU A 85 -0.58 7.44 8.89
CA LEU A 85 -0.64 8.60 9.79
C LEU A 85 -0.32 9.90 9.04
N ASN A 86 0.80 9.93 8.32
CA ASN A 86 1.30 11.12 7.63
C ASN A 86 1.71 10.77 6.20
N GLY A 87 0.77 10.92 5.27
CA GLY A 87 1.00 10.61 3.86
C GLY A 87 -0.30 10.62 3.06
N ASP A 88 -0.16 10.54 1.74
CA ASP A 88 -1.29 10.45 0.82
C ASP A 88 -1.45 9.02 0.28
N PHE A 89 -2.67 8.69 -0.13
CA PHE A 89 -2.97 7.42 -0.77
C PHE A 89 -3.40 7.65 -2.19
N GLU A 90 -2.68 7.01 -3.11
CA GLU A 90 -3.01 7.02 -4.53
C GLU A 90 -3.41 5.60 -4.95
N SER A 91 -4.58 5.46 -5.57
CA SER A 91 -4.98 4.21 -6.21
C SER A 91 -5.48 4.44 -7.61
N CYS A 92 -5.03 3.60 -8.54
CA CYS A 92 -5.47 3.63 -9.93
C CYS A 92 -6.61 2.63 -10.21
N PHE A 93 -7.25 2.13 -9.15
CA PHE A 93 -8.37 1.19 -9.24
C PHE A 93 -9.71 1.95 -9.18
N PRO A 94 -10.71 1.59 -10.01
CA PRO A 94 -12.05 2.15 -9.94
C PRO A 94 -12.81 1.54 -8.75
N VAL A 95 -12.35 1.83 -7.53
CA VAL A 95 -12.95 1.31 -6.30
C VAL A 95 -13.87 2.35 -5.67
N GLN A 96 -15.04 1.89 -5.23
CA GLN A 96 -15.91 2.68 -4.37
C GLN A 96 -15.26 2.73 -2.98
N LEU A 97 -14.53 3.82 -2.71
CA LEU A 97 -14.02 4.14 -1.38
C LEU A 97 -15.22 4.25 -0.43
N THR A 98 -15.49 3.16 0.28
CA THR A 98 -16.61 3.07 1.22
C THR A 98 -16.06 3.36 2.61
N GLY A 99 -16.46 4.48 3.19
CA GLY A 99 -15.98 4.88 4.52
C GLY A 99 -14.81 5.86 4.48
N MET A 100 -14.93 6.94 3.68
CA MET A 100 -14.18 8.17 3.90
C MET A 100 -14.52 8.72 5.29
N THR A 101 -13.88 8.16 6.32
CA THR A 101 -13.82 8.79 7.63
C THR A 101 -12.54 9.62 7.68
N PRO A 102 -12.56 10.81 8.30
CA PRO A 102 -11.46 11.78 8.28
C PRO A 102 -10.21 11.36 9.08
N LYS A 103 -9.98 10.05 9.28
CA LYS A 103 -8.89 9.55 10.13
C LYS A 103 -8.20 8.36 9.48
N HIS A 104 -7.18 8.64 8.67
CA HIS A 104 -5.95 7.82 8.54
C HIS A 104 -6.08 6.32 8.18
N ARG A 105 -7.28 5.75 8.03
CA ARG A 105 -7.52 4.33 7.74
C ARG A 105 -8.78 4.16 6.92
N PHE A 106 -8.70 3.38 5.85
CA PHE A 106 -9.83 3.01 5.00
C PHE A 106 -9.65 1.60 4.44
N THR A 107 -10.75 0.98 4.04
CA THR A 107 -10.76 -0.37 3.48
C THR A 107 -11.35 -0.35 2.08
N ILE A 108 -10.68 -1.05 1.18
CA ILE A 108 -11.03 -1.21 -0.22
C ILE A 108 -11.24 -2.70 -0.48
N THR A 109 -12.38 -3.07 -1.04
CA THR A 109 -12.63 -4.45 -1.46
C THR A 109 -12.51 -4.55 -2.97
N LEU A 110 -11.55 -5.35 -3.42
CA LEU A 110 -11.33 -5.72 -4.81
C LEU A 110 -12.01 -7.08 -5.07
N GLY A 111 -12.89 -7.12 -6.07
CA GLY A 111 -13.60 -8.34 -6.45
C GLY A 111 -14.45 -8.91 -5.31
N THR A 112 -14.20 -10.17 -4.93
CA THR A 112 -14.93 -10.87 -3.85
C THR A 112 -14.34 -10.66 -2.45
N GLY A 113 -13.15 -10.05 -2.32
CA GLY A 113 -12.51 -9.82 -1.03
C GLY A 113 -11.96 -11.07 -0.33
N SER A 114 -11.61 -12.12 -1.07
CA SER A 114 -11.17 -13.40 -0.50
C SER A 114 -9.81 -13.34 0.21
N ALA A 115 -8.87 -12.55 -0.31
CA ALA A 115 -7.57 -12.32 0.34
C ALA A 115 -7.63 -11.11 1.27
N LYS A 116 -6.78 -11.07 2.31
CA LYS A 116 -6.66 -9.93 3.22
C LYS A 116 -5.30 -9.28 3.07
N VAL A 117 -5.30 -7.99 2.77
CA VAL A 117 -4.09 -7.18 2.57
C VAL A 117 -4.15 -6.01 3.56
N GLU A 118 -3.12 -5.84 4.35
CA GLU A 118 -2.99 -4.76 5.33
C GLU A 118 -1.73 -3.97 5.00
N LEU A 119 -1.91 -2.69 4.66
CA LEU A 119 -0.85 -1.76 4.34
C LEU A 119 -0.81 -0.71 5.46
N GLU A 120 0.34 -0.55 6.08
CA GLU A 120 0.58 0.41 7.14
C GLU A 120 1.83 1.24 6.82
N SER A 121 1.68 2.56 6.81
CA SER A 121 2.81 3.49 6.73
C SER A 121 2.64 4.57 7.79
N PHE A 122 3.71 4.92 8.51
CA PHE A 122 3.63 6.02 9.47
C PHE A 122 3.91 7.36 8.79
N ASN A 123 4.99 7.43 8.00
CA ASN A 123 5.42 8.61 7.27
C ASN A 123 5.81 8.22 5.84
N GLY A 124 4.93 8.50 4.87
CA GLY A 124 5.12 8.11 3.48
C GLY A 124 3.82 7.82 2.74
N ASP A 125 3.91 7.74 1.43
CA ASP A 125 2.77 7.58 0.54
C ASP A 125 2.49 6.11 0.25
N ILE A 126 1.20 5.76 0.17
CA ILE A 126 0.78 4.41 -0.20
C ILE A 126 0.20 4.44 -1.61
N LYS A 127 0.85 3.71 -2.53
CA LYS A 127 0.55 3.70 -3.96
C LYS A 127 0.07 2.31 -4.37
N LEU A 128 -1.18 2.23 -4.81
CA LEU A 128 -1.79 1.00 -5.30
C LEU A 128 -1.93 1.06 -6.83
N ARG A 129 -1.13 0.26 -7.54
CA ARG A 129 -1.02 0.24 -8.99
C ARG A 129 -1.53 -1.07 -9.59
N GLN A 130 -1.97 -0.97 -10.84
CA GLN A 130 -2.39 -2.12 -11.64
C GLN A 130 -1.38 -2.34 -12.78
N PRO A 131 -0.82 -3.55 -12.94
CA PRO A 131 0.00 -3.88 -14.10
C PRO A 131 -0.91 -3.85 -15.34
N GLY A 132 -0.73 -2.83 -16.18
CA GLY A 132 -1.44 -2.67 -17.45
C GLY A 132 -2.44 -1.51 -17.54
N ASN A 133 -2.67 -0.71 -16.49
CA ASN A 133 -3.50 0.50 -16.56
C ASN A 133 -2.65 1.74 -16.25
N ALA A 134 -2.38 2.57 -17.27
CA ALA A 134 -1.65 3.83 -17.13
C ALA A 134 -2.54 5.01 -16.67
N GLU A 135 -3.84 4.79 -16.51
CA GLU A 135 -4.81 5.85 -16.20
C GLU A 135 -5.05 5.92 -14.69
N CYS A 136 -4.16 6.61 -13.98
CA CYS A 136 -4.29 6.90 -12.56
C CYS A 136 -5.23 8.08 -12.33
N ARG A 137 -6.45 7.82 -11.86
CA ARG A 137 -7.31 8.84 -11.24
C ARG A 137 -6.96 8.92 -9.76
N GLY A 138 -5.89 9.64 -9.42
CA GLY A 138 -5.55 9.93 -8.03
C GLY A 138 -6.69 10.67 -7.33
N VAL A 139 -7.00 10.26 -6.10
CA VAL A 139 -7.86 11.04 -5.20
C VAL A 139 -6.97 12.08 -4.54
N THR A 140 -6.67 13.18 -5.24
CA THR A 140 -6.01 14.32 -4.61
C THR A 140 -6.98 14.90 -3.58
N LYS A 141 -6.59 14.91 -2.30
CA LYS A 141 -7.25 15.75 -1.29
C LYS A 141 -7.04 17.20 -1.73
N HIS A 142 -7.98 17.74 -2.51
CA HIS A 142 -8.06 19.17 -2.74
C HIS A 142 -8.36 19.84 -1.41
N LYS A 143 -7.33 20.41 -0.82
CA LYS A 143 -7.44 21.29 0.35
C LYS A 143 -7.79 22.67 -0.21
N ASP A 144 -9.05 22.86 -0.59
CA ASP A 144 -9.59 24.18 -0.89
C ASP A 144 -9.60 25.00 0.41
N HIS A 145 -8.49 25.70 0.65
CA HIS A 145 -8.47 26.85 1.54
C HIS A 145 -9.02 28.03 0.73
N ASP A 146 -10.34 28.15 0.69
CA ASP A 146 -10.98 29.43 0.41
C ASP A 146 -10.55 30.38 1.54
N ARG A 147 -9.70 31.35 1.20
CA ARG A 147 -9.42 32.48 2.08
C ARG A 147 -10.61 33.42 1.99
N ASP A 148 -11.33 33.55 3.09
CA ASP A 148 -12.17 34.71 3.39
C ASP A 148 -11.32 35.99 3.24
N ASP A 149 -11.52 36.69 2.13
CA ASP A 149 -11.06 38.06 1.93
C ASP A 149 -12.10 38.97 2.62
N ASN A 150 -11.90 39.21 3.92
CA ASN A 150 -12.64 40.26 4.63
C ASN A 150 -11.97 41.59 4.26
N ASP A 151 -12.37 42.13 3.11
CA ASP A 151 -12.12 43.52 2.69
C ASP A 151 -12.85 44.45 3.67
N ASP A 152 -12.11 44.88 4.69
CA ASP A 152 -12.46 46.00 5.56
C ASP A 152 -12.33 47.28 4.73
N GLN A 153 -13.43 47.73 4.11
CA GLN A 153 -13.52 49.10 3.61
C GLN A 153 -14.87 49.79 3.92
N HIS A 154 -14.73 50.76 4.84
CA HIS A 154 -15.49 51.99 5.08
C HIS A 154 -16.66 51.97 6.09
#